data_AF-A0A2A8CU34-F1
#
_entry.id   AF-A0A2A8CU34-F1
#
_cell.length_a   1.000
_cell.length_b   1.000
_cell.length_c   1.000
_cell.angle_alpha   90.00
_cell.angle_beta   90.00
_cell.angle_gamma   90.00
#
_symmetry.space_group_name_H-M   'P 1'
#
loop_
_entity.id
_entity.type
_entity.pdbx_description
1 polymer ?
#
loop_
_entity_poly.entity_id
_entity_poly.type
_entity_poly.pdbx_seq_one_letter_code
_entity_poly.pdbx_strand_id
1 'polypeptide(L)' 'MRLRFSREEDLPAIVRIYNQAIRQGKKSQPVTAFREPLTVADRREWFERHGPSSYPIWVA' A
#
# COMPACT_ATOMS: atom_id res chain seq x y z
N MET A 1 -17.47 -0.40 -11.18
CA MET A 1 -16.38 -0.62 -10.21
C MET A 1 -16.67 -1.93 -9.49
N ARG A 2 -15.75 -2.90 -9.51
CA ARG A 2 -15.98 -4.25 -8.95
C ARG A 2 -14.93 -4.54 -7.88
N LEU A 3 -15.36 -4.59 -6.63
CA LEU A 3 -14.50 -4.92 -5.50
C LEU A 3 -14.04 -6.39 -5.58
N ARG A 4 -12.75 -6.62 -5.33
CA ARG A 4 -12.14 -7.95 -5.21
C ARG A 4 -10.96 -7.90 -4.24
N PHE A 5 -10.56 -9.06 -3.72
CA PHE A 5 -9.29 -9.18 -3.01
C PHE A 5 -8.11 -8.87 -3.94
N SER A 6 -7.08 -8.22 -3.40
CA SER A 6 -5.85 -7.97 -4.12
C SER A 6 -5.09 -9.26 -4.42
N ARG A 7 -4.35 -9.23 -5.52
CA ARG A 7 -3.35 -10.23 -5.91
C ARG A 7 -1.98 -9.56 -5.99
N GLU A 8 -0.92 -10.35 -6.10
CA GLU A 8 0.45 -9.83 -6.15
C GLU A 8 0.65 -8.80 -7.29
N GLU A 9 -0.03 -8.99 -8.42
CA GLU A 9 -0.05 -8.05 -9.55
C GLU A 9 -0.56 -6.64 -9.19
N ASP A 10 -1.34 -6.50 -8.11
CA ASP A 10 -1.85 -5.21 -7.63
C ASP A 10 -0.85 -4.48 -6.72
N LEU A 11 0.16 -5.18 -6.18
CA LEU A 11 1.11 -4.61 -5.22
C LEU A 11 1.83 -3.36 -5.76
N PRO A 12 2.28 -3.30 -7.04
CA PRO A 12 2.85 -2.07 -7.60
C PRO A 12 1.87 -0.89 -7.58
N ALA A 13 0.58 -1.12 -7.87
CA ALA A 13 -0.43 -0.06 -7.86
C ALA A 13 -0.76 0.40 -6.44
N ILE A 14 -0.86 -0.53 -5.48
CA ILE A 14 -1.04 -0.24 -4.05
C ILE A 14 0.11 0.64 -3.53
N VAL A 15 1.36 0.23 -3.78
CA VAL A 15 2.55 0.98 -3.38
C VAL A 15 2.57 2.37 -4.02
N ARG A 16 2.21 2.47 -5.31
CA ARG A 16 2.11 3.76 -6.01
C ARG A 16 1.11 4.70 -5.35
N ILE A 17 -0.07 4.21 -4.99
CA ILE A 17 -1.12 4.99 -4.30
C ILE A 17 -0.65 5.41 -2.91
N TYR A 18 -0.10 4.48 -2.13
CA TYR A 18 0.41 4.78 -0.79
C TYR A 18 1.53 5.84 -0.83
N ASN A 19 2.43 5.74 -1.80
CA ASN A 19 3.49 6.73 -2.02
C ASN A 19 2.96 8.11 -2.42
N GLN A 20 1.78 8.20 -3.07
CA GLN A 20 1.14 9.49 -3.29
C GLN A 20 0.75 10.13 -1.96
N ALA A 21 0.19 9.35 -1.02
CA ALA A 21 -0.13 9.84 0.32
C ALA A 21 1.13 10.26 1.10
N ILE A 22 2.23 9.48 1.03
CA ILE A 22 3.51 9.85 1.65
C ILE A 22 3.97 11.23 1.14
N ARG A 23 3.97 11.44 -0.18
CA ARG A 23 4.42 12.71 -0.79
C ARG A 23 3.49 13.90 -0.54
N GLN A 24 2.19 13.65 -0.29
CA GLN A 24 1.26 14.71 0.07
C GLN A 24 1.51 15.25 1.49
N GLY A 25 2.09 14.44 2.37
CA GLY A 25 2.52 14.89 3.70
C GLY A 25 3.66 15.90 3.63
N LYS A 26 3.70 16.84 4.58
CA LYS A 26 4.86 17.71 4.78
C LYS A 26 5.82 17.04 5.76
N LYS A 27 7.12 17.33 5.67
CA LYS A 27 8.13 16.78 6.59
C LYS A 27 7.79 17.02 8.08
N SER A 28 7.21 18.17 8.40
CA SER A 28 6.78 18.56 9.74
C SER A 28 5.36 18.11 10.10
N GLN A 29 4.58 17.64 9.13
CA GLN A 29 3.17 17.23 9.27
C GLN A 29 2.89 16.03 8.35
N PRO A 30 3.41 14.84 8.68
CA PRO A 30 3.21 13.66 7.86
C PRO A 30 1.77 13.16 8.01
N VAL A 31 1.18 12.69 6.91
CA VAL A 31 -0.17 12.08 6.89
C VAL A 31 -0.13 10.55 6.90
N THR A 32 1.06 9.98 6.81
CA THR A 32 1.32 8.55 6.96
C THR A 32 2.48 8.35 7.93
N ALA A 33 2.69 7.11 8.41
CA ALA A 33 3.83 6.79 9.27
C ALA A 33 5.18 6.82 8.53
N PHE A 34 5.19 6.84 7.20
CA PHE A 34 6.41 6.85 6.39
C PHE A 34 6.72 8.26 5.87
N ARG A 35 8.00 8.61 5.84
CA ARG A 35 8.49 9.92 5.39
C ARG A 35 9.09 9.90 3.98
N GLU A 36 9.48 8.72 3.50
CA GLU A 36 10.10 8.52 2.20
C GLU A 36 9.30 7.49 1.39
N PRO A 37 9.23 7.64 0.05
CA PRO A 37 8.53 6.69 -0.79
C PRO A 37 9.09 5.27 -0.65
N LEU A 38 8.19 4.30 -0.67
CA LEU A 38 8.52 2.88 -0.55
C LEU A 38 8.65 2.24 -1.93
N THR A 39 9.48 1.21 -2.02
CA THR A 39 9.55 0.33 -3.19
C THR A 39 8.55 -0.82 -3.05
N VAL A 40 8.32 -1.53 -4.15
CA VAL A 40 7.54 -2.80 -4.12
C VAL A 40 8.22 -3.83 -3.24
N ALA A 41 9.56 -3.88 -3.26
CA ALA A 41 10.33 -4.81 -2.44
C ALA A 41 10.09 -4.59 -0.94
N ASP A 42 10.05 -3.33 -0.48
CA ASP A 42 9.78 -2.96 0.91
C ASP A 42 8.41 -3.43 1.43
N ARG A 43 7.48 -3.73 0.51
CA ARG A 43 6.10 -4.09 0.84
C ARG A 43 5.73 -5.54 0.56
N ARG A 44 6.66 -6.37 0.04
CA ARG A 44 6.39 -7.80 -0.20
C ARG A 44 6.02 -8.52 1.08
N GLU A 45 6.84 -8.42 2.12
CA GLU A 45 6.59 -9.11 3.39
C GLU A 45 5.29 -8.63 4.07
N TRP A 46 5.01 -7.33 4.02
CA TRP A 46 3.74 -6.79 4.49
C TRP A 46 2.57 -7.42 3.74
N PHE A 47 2.65 -7.50 2.41
CA PHE A 47 1.60 -8.06 1.57
C PHE A 47 1.39 -9.56 1.82
N GLU A 48 2.46 -10.34 1.97
CA GLU A 48 2.40 -11.78 2.27
C GLU A 48 1.73 -12.09 3.62
N ARG A 49 1.87 -11.19 4.61
CA ARG A 49 1.17 -11.31 5.90
C ARG A 49 -0.33 -10.98 5.81
N HIS A 50 -0.79 -10.40 4.70
CA HIS A 50 -2.18 -10.05 4.47
C HIS A 50 -2.83 -11.09 3.55
N GLY A 51 -4.03 -11.52 3.91
CA GLY A 51 -4.78 -12.50 3.15
C GLY A 51 -6.28 -12.28 3.28
N PRO A 52 -7.09 -12.93 2.43
CA PRO A 52 -8.55 -12.80 2.47
C PRO A 52 -9.17 -13.07 3.85
N SER A 53 -8.55 -13.97 4.62
CA SER A 53 -9.02 -14.37 5.96
C SER A 53 -8.32 -13.62 7.11
N SER A 54 -7.28 -12.82 6.84
CA SER A 54 -6.48 -12.14 7.86
C SER A 54 -5.93 -10.83 7.30
N TYR A 55 -6.50 -9.70 7.74
CA TYR A 55 -6.19 -8.37 7.23
C TYR A 55 -6.41 -8.24 5.70
N PRO A 56 -7.65 -8.37 5.22
CA PRO A 56 -7.91 -8.38 3.79
C PRO A 56 -7.61 -7.02 3.15
N ILE A 57 -7.00 -7.07 1.97
CA ILE A 57 -6.76 -5.90 1.11
C ILE A 57 -7.73 -5.99 -0.07
N TRP A 58 -8.51 -4.92 -0.27
CA TRP A 58 -9.52 -4.81 -1.33
C TRP A 58 -9.09 -3.80 -2.39
N VAL A 59 -9.34 -4.12 -3.66
CA VAL A 59 -9.08 -3.27 -4.83
C VAL A 59 -10.30 -3.23 -5.75
N ALA A 60 -10.40 -2.24 -6.65
CA ALA A 60 -11.58 -2.01 -7.49
C ALA A 60 -11.26 -1.45 -8.89
#